data_AF-A0A7K1E450-F1
#
_entry.id   AF-A0A7K1E450-F1
#
_cell.length_a   1.000
_cell.length_b   1.000
_cell.length_c   1.000
_cell.angle_alpha   90.00
_cell.angle_beta   90.00
_cell.angle_gamma   90.00
#
_symmetry.space_group_name_H-M   'P 1'
#
loop_
_entity.id
_entity.type
_entity.pdbx_description
1 polymer ?
#
loop_
_entity_poly.entity_id
_entity_poly.type
_entity_poly.pdbx_seq_one_letter_code
_entity_poly.pdbx_strand_id
1 'polypeptide(L)'
;LQMAAELVRHGTEVVALLESGRVFALSSIIKTFALGLIAPLMALRGLGYMITIKRARVPYLSGAALSSFTGSERVEGATATDLDSMKRHATFEVDAVAMGYGFIPSNEIARNLGAEHVIDRSTRGLKTRTKLDGATSREHLWVIGDGRNINGAQVAKLRGELLATSLASILTGRRRRIRSLLKKVLLSRQLLFQEVLWRIYKSPMLLDQFTTRETTICRCLSITKGEILDDLTSDMTSAGALKRVNRVGMGKCQGRYCSPFAQKIVEDATGLQPDAFSGFAPQVPIKPTSIANIAYPIS
;
A
#
# COMPACT_ATOMS: atom_id res chain seq x y z
N LEU A 1 -9.43 6.22 -9.59
CA LEU A 1 -10.02 6.18 -10.96
C LEU A 1 -10.78 4.89 -11.28
N GLN A 2 -10.10 3.73 -11.44
CA GLN A 2 -10.76 2.48 -11.88
C GLN A 2 -11.97 2.11 -11.01
N MET A 3 -11.80 2.08 -9.68
CA MET A 3 -12.89 1.75 -8.74
C MET A 3 -14.11 2.65 -8.93
N ALA A 4 -13.93 3.97 -9.00
CA ALA A 4 -15.02 4.92 -9.23
C ALA A 4 -15.73 4.66 -10.58
N ALA A 5 -14.99 4.33 -11.64
CA ALA A 5 -15.59 4.02 -12.93
C ALA A 5 -16.42 2.72 -12.90
N GLU A 6 -15.95 1.68 -12.19
CA GLU A 6 -16.74 0.45 -12.02
C GLU A 6 -17.98 0.67 -11.15
N LEU A 7 -17.88 1.45 -10.07
CA LEU A 7 -19.03 1.83 -9.24
C LEU A 7 -20.11 2.55 -10.07
N VAL A 8 -19.71 3.53 -10.87
CA VAL A 8 -20.63 4.23 -11.80
C VAL A 8 -21.28 3.25 -12.78
N ARG A 9 -20.54 2.29 -13.35
CA ARG A 9 -21.10 1.29 -14.27
C ARG A 9 -22.10 0.35 -13.59
N HIS A 10 -21.92 0.10 -12.30
CA HIS A 10 -22.83 -0.70 -11.49
C HIS A 10 -23.98 0.12 -10.87
N GLY A 11 -24.16 1.38 -11.30
CA GLY A 11 -25.28 2.22 -10.88
C GLY A 11 -25.10 2.88 -9.51
N THR A 12 -23.90 2.83 -8.93
CA THR A 12 -23.61 3.57 -7.70
C THR A 12 -23.45 5.06 -8.03
N GLU A 13 -24.11 5.92 -7.25
CA GLU A 13 -23.89 7.36 -7.31
C GLU A 13 -22.53 7.70 -6.70
N VAL A 14 -21.57 8.09 -7.55
CA VAL A 14 -20.25 8.53 -7.10
C VAL A 14 -20.25 10.05 -7.08
N VAL A 15 -20.39 10.65 -5.90
CA VAL A 15 -20.48 12.11 -5.75
C VAL A 15 -19.17 12.84 -6.04
N ALA A 16 -18.02 12.19 -5.83
CA ALA A 16 -16.70 12.73 -6.13
C ALA A 16 -15.62 11.66 -6.24
N LEU A 17 -14.58 11.93 -7.05
CA LEU A 17 -13.33 11.19 -7.09
C LEU A 17 -12.18 12.11 -6.67
N LEU A 18 -11.56 11.81 -5.54
CA LEU A 18 -10.39 12.53 -5.04
C LEU A 18 -9.11 11.76 -5.38
N GLU A 19 -8.09 12.48 -5.85
CA GLU A 19 -6.76 11.96 -6.12
C GLU A 19 -5.74 12.89 -5.46
N SER A 20 -4.94 12.35 -4.55
CA SER A 20 -3.92 13.12 -3.83
C SER A 20 -2.73 13.47 -4.71
N GLY A 21 -2.49 12.71 -5.78
CA GLY A 21 -1.54 13.08 -6.82
C GLY A 21 -2.04 14.23 -7.71
N ARG A 22 -1.11 15.02 -8.25
CA ARG A 22 -1.42 16.06 -9.25
C ARG A 22 -1.38 15.49 -10.66
N VAL A 23 -2.39 14.68 -11.01
CA VAL A 23 -2.44 13.94 -12.29
C VAL A 23 -2.66 14.86 -13.50
N PHE A 24 -3.20 16.06 -13.30
CA PHE A 24 -3.40 17.06 -14.37
C PHE A 24 -2.31 18.13 -14.45
N ALA A 25 -1.25 18.04 -13.62
CA ALA A 25 -0.08 18.90 -13.78
C ALA A 25 0.61 18.63 -15.13
N LEU A 26 1.23 19.66 -15.74
CA LEU A 26 1.92 19.54 -17.02
C LEU A 26 2.93 18.38 -17.04
N SER A 27 3.69 18.21 -15.96
CA SER A 27 4.65 17.11 -15.82
C SER A 27 4.00 15.73 -15.81
N SER A 28 2.78 15.60 -15.27
CA SER A 28 2.00 14.36 -15.25
C SER A 28 1.35 14.08 -16.60
N ILE A 29 0.92 15.11 -17.32
CA ILE A 29 0.40 15.00 -18.69
C ILE A 29 1.47 14.47 -19.64
N ILE A 30 2.69 15.03 -19.60
CA ILE A 30 3.82 14.58 -20.41
C ILE A 30 4.13 13.09 -20.15
N LYS A 31 4.17 12.69 -18.87
CA LYS A 31 4.37 11.28 -18.49
C LYS A 31 3.22 10.39 -18.96
N THR A 32 1.99 10.88 -18.95
CA THR A 32 0.81 10.13 -19.43
C THR A 32 0.91 9.87 -20.92
N PHE A 33 1.38 10.85 -21.71
CA PHE A 33 1.68 10.65 -23.12
C PHE A 33 2.76 9.58 -23.33
N ALA A 34 3.88 9.67 -22.59
CA ALA A 34 4.94 8.66 -22.63
C ALA A 34 4.43 7.26 -22.24
N LEU A 35 3.56 7.17 -21.21
CA LEU A 35 2.91 5.92 -20.81
C LEU A 35 2.07 5.31 -21.94
N GLY A 36 1.37 6.17 -22.70
CA GLY A 36 0.60 5.77 -23.88
C GLY A 36 1.45 5.12 -24.96
N LEU A 37 2.68 5.60 -25.17
CA LEU A 37 3.64 4.98 -26.09
C LEU A 37 4.17 3.64 -25.58
N ILE A 38 4.40 3.50 -24.27
CA ILE A 38 4.91 2.27 -23.65
C ILE A 38 3.86 1.15 -23.62
N ALA A 39 2.61 1.49 -23.32
CA ALA A 39 1.52 0.54 -23.10
C ALA A 39 0.16 1.05 -23.64
N PRO A 40 -0.02 1.10 -24.97
CA PRO A 40 -1.19 1.73 -25.61
C PRO A 40 -2.52 1.08 -25.20
N LEU A 41 -2.58 -0.25 -25.12
CA LEU A 41 -3.80 -0.97 -24.71
C LEU A 41 -4.21 -0.63 -23.27
N MET A 42 -3.25 -0.42 -22.36
CA MET A 42 -3.55 -0.02 -20.98
C MET A 42 -3.99 1.45 -20.93
N ALA A 43 -3.38 2.32 -21.73
CA ALA A 43 -3.80 3.71 -21.85
C ALA A 43 -5.23 3.84 -22.37
N LEU A 44 -5.62 3.04 -23.36
CA LEU A 44 -7.01 2.99 -23.86
C LEU A 44 -7.99 2.55 -22.77
N ARG A 45 -7.64 1.58 -21.93
CA ARG A 45 -8.46 1.20 -20.76
C ARG A 45 -8.60 2.36 -19.77
N GLY A 46 -7.49 3.06 -19.47
CA GLY A 46 -7.49 4.25 -18.62
C GLY A 46 -8.40 5.36 -19.15
N LEU A 47 -8.34 5.60 -20.47
CA LEU A 47 -9.21 6.54 -21.16
C LEU A 47 -10.68 6.13 -21.06
N GLY A 48 -10.99 4.84 -21.19
CA GLY A 48 -12.33 4.29 -20.98
C GLY A 48 -12.88 4.59 -19.57
N TYR A 49 -12.04 4.49 -18.53
CA TYR A 49 -12.43 4.90 -17.18
C TYR A 49 -12.68 6.41 -17.09
N MET A 50 -11.81 7.24 -17.67
CA MET A 50 -12.00 8.70 -17.69
C MET A 50 -13.28 9.13 -18.41
N ILE A 51 -13.61 8.50 -19.55
CA ILE A 51 -14.86 8.75 -20.27
C ILE A 51 -16.07 8.37 -19.41
N THR A 52 -15.99 7.25 -18.68
CA THR A 52 -17.06 6.80 -17.77
C THR A 52 -17.32 7.85 -16.68
N ILE A 53 -16.27 8.30 -15.98
CA ILE A 53 -16.33 9.35 -14.96
C ILE A 53 -16.90 10.66 -15.53
N LYS A 54 -16.40 11.10 -16.69
CA LYS A 54 -16.83 12.35 -17.32
C LYS A 54 -18.30 12.31 -17.76
N ARG A 55 -18.76 11.19 -18.33
CA ARG A 55 -20.17 11.01 -18.75
C ARG A 55 -21.13 11.03 -17.56
N ALA A 56 -20.72 10.45 -16.44
CA ALA A 56 -21.47 10.51 -15.18
C ALA A 56 -21.32 11.85 -14.44
N ARG A 57 -20.57 12.82 -14.99
CA ARG A 57 -20.34 14.15 -14.41
C ARG A 57 -19.75 14.11 -12.99
N VAL A 58 -19.03 13.04 -12.67
CA VAL A 58 -18.37 12.89 -11.36
C VAL A 58 -17.22 13.89 -11.29
N PRO A 59 -17.19 14.80 -10.30
CA PRO A 59 -16.10 15.74 -10.13
C PRO A 59 -14.81 15.00 -9.79
N TYR A 60 -13.76 15.27 -10.56
CA TYR A 60 -12.43 14.72 -10.33
C TYR A 60 -11.57 15.80 -9.67
N LEU A 61 -11.31 15.65 -8.37
CA LEU A 61 -10.50 16.56 -7.57
C LEU A 61 -9.07 16.03 -7.46
N SER A 62 -8.16 16.57 -8.29
CA SER A 62 -6.73 16.22 -8.27
C SER A 62 -5.96 17.14 -7.31
N GLY A 63 -4.96 16.60 -6.61
CA GLY A 63 -4.26 17.31 -5.53
C GLY A 63 -5.12 17.48 -4.28
N ALA A 64 -6.13 16.63 -4.09
CA ALA A 64 -7.06 16.70 -2.97
C ALA A 64 -7.04 15.42 -2.13
N ALA A 65 -7.42 15.54 -0.86
CA ALA A 65 -7.59 14.40 0.04
C ALA A 65 -8.79 14.61 0.97
N LEU A 66 -9.29 13.51 1.52
CA LEU A 66 -10.27 13.53 2.59
C LEU A 66 -9.61 14.01 3.88
N SER A 67 -10.23 14.97 4.55
CA SER A 67 -9.71 15.61 5.77
C SER A 67 -10.58 15.41 7.00
N SER A 68 -11.89 15.21 6.84
CA SER A 68 -12.80 14.89 7.93
C SER A 68 -14.04 14.15 7.45
N PHE A 69 -14.70 13.48 8.39
CA PHE A 69 -15.97 12.79 8.21
C PHE A 69 -16.98 13.32 9.23
N THR A 70 -18.26 13.33 8.86
CA THR A 70 -19.38 13.66 9.74
C THR A 70 -20.34 12.48 9.82
N GLY A 71 -21.06 12.40 10.93
CA GLY A 71 -22.00 11.32 11.25
C GLY A 71 -21.64 10.63 12.57
N SER A 72 -22.63 10.00 13.21
CA SER A 72 -22.48 9.35 14.51
C SER A 72 -22.24 7.84 14.38
N GLU A 73 -23.19 7.10 13.81
CA GLU A 73 -23.13 5.64 13.65
C GLU A 73 -22.55 5.22 12.29
N ARG A 74 -22.72 6.07 11.29
CA ARG A 74 -22.23 5.88 9.92
C ARG A 74 -21.72 7.22 9.39
N VAL A 75 -20.99 7.16 8.29
CA VAL A 75 -20.64 8.39 7.56
C VAL A 75 -21.91 8.95 6.93
N GLU A 76 -22.10 10.25 7.10
CA GLU A 76 -23.17 11.05 6.49
C GLU A 76 -22.60 12.16 5.62
N GLY A 77 -21.33 12.51 5.85
CA GLY A 77 -20.62 13.47 5.02
C GLY A 77 -19.11 13.31 5.09
N ALA A 78 -18.45 13.82 4.06
CA ALA A 78 -17.01 13.78 3.93
C ALA A 78 -16.49 15.12 3.37
N THR A 79 -15.42 15.63 3.97
CA THR A 79 -14.80 16.89 3.56
C THR A 79 -13.54 16.62 2.74
N ALA A 80 -13.47 17.24 1.56
CA ALA A 80 -12.30 17.30 0.71
C ALA A 80 -11.48 18.56 1.02
N THR A 81 -10.17 18.40 1.14
CA THR A 81 -9.21 19.49 1.32
C THR A 81 -8.22 19.50 0.16
N ASP A 82 -7.92 20.70 -0.33
CA ASP A 82 -6.85 20.94 -1.30
C ASP A 82 -5.50 20.84 -0.59
N LEU A 83 -4.58 20.02 -1.12
CA LEU A 83 -3.31 19.69 -0.46
C LEU A 83 -2.26 20.81 -0.53
N ASP A 84 -2.46 21.83 -1.37
CA ASP A 84 -1.50 22.92 -1.54
C ASP A 84 -1.84 24.06 -0.58
N SER A 85 -3.09 24.48 -0.61
CA SER A 85 -3.60 25.55 0.23
C SER A 85 -3.96 25.08 1.64
N MET A 86 -4.12 23.77 1.84
CA MET A 86 -4.66 23.15 3.05
C MET A 86 -6.06 23.69 3.43
N LYS A 87 -6.77 24.29 2.46
CA LYS A 87 -8.12 24.82 2.66
C LYS A 87 -9.16 23.81 2.23
N ARG A 88 -10.32 23.86 2.88
CA ARG A 88 -11.49 23.08 2.50
C ARG A 88 -11.83 23.36 1.03
N HIS A 89 -11.88 22.30 0.23
CA HIS A 89 -12.28 22.36 -1.16
C HIS A 89 -13.80 22.22 -1.29
N ALA A 90 -14.38 21.17 -0.71
CA ALA A 90 -15.82 20.90 -0.72
C ALA A 90 -16.22 19.93 0.40
N THR A 91 -17.51 19.88 0.72
CA THR A 91 -18.11 18.86 1.58
C THR A 91 -19.20 18.15 0.78
N PHE A 92 -19.26 16.84 0.91
CA PHE A 92 -20.21 15.99 0.19
C PHE A 92 -21.04 15.20 1.19
N GLU A 93 -22.35 15.10 0.95
CA GLU A 93 -23.20 14.12 1.64
C GLU A 93 -22.93 12.74 1.03
N VAL A 94 -22.57 11.78 1.88
CA VAL A 94 -22.22 10.42 1.48
C VAL A 94 -22.60 9.43 2.57
N ASP A 95 -23.02 8.24 2.18
CA ASP A 95 -23.27 7.11 3.08
C ASP A 95 -22.11 6.09 3.10
N ALA A 96 -21.16 6.23 2.19
CA ALA A 96 -19.97 5.40 2.08
C ALA A 96 -18.77 6.17 1.54
N VAL A 97 -17.57 5.80 2.01
CA VAL A 97 -16.31 6.36 1.52
C VAL A 97 -15.36 5.22 1.16
N ALA A 98 -14.90 5.21 -0.09
CA ALA A 98 -13.87 4.30 -0.56
C ALA A 98 -12.51 4.99 -0.56
N MET A 99 -11.61 4.54 0.32
CA MET A 99 -10.30 5.17 0.54
C MET A 99 -9.16 4.23 0.22
N GLY A 100 -8.07 4.78 -0.32
CA GLY A 100 -6.82 4.05 -0.51
C GLY A 100 -5.63 5.01 -0.54
N TYR A 101 -4.73 4.89 0.45
CA TYR A 101 -3.51 5.70 0.56
C TYR A 101 -2.25 4.88 0.24
N GLY A 102 -2.35 4.04 -0.79
CA GLY A 102 -1.29 3.15 -1.22
C GLY A 102 -1.35 1.77 -0.56
N PHE A 103 -0.27 1.01 -0.74
CA PHE A 103 -0.18 -0.40 -0.38
C PHE A 103 1.16 -0.67 0.32
N ILE A 104 1.14 -1.56 1.31
CA ILE A 104 2.32 -2.04 2.01
C ILE A 104 2.49 -3.53 1.70
N PRO A 105 3.68 -3.98 1.28
CA PRO A 105 3.95 -5.39 1.05
C PRO A 105 3.67 -6.24 2.30
N SER A 106 2.90 -7.32 2.15
CA SER A 106 2.76 -8.33 3.21
C SER A 106 4.01 -9.20 3.23
N ASN A 107 4.88 -8.93 4.20
CA ASN A 107 6.20 -9.55 4.33
C ASN A 107 6.38 -10.32 5.66
N GLU A 108 5.30 -10.49 6.44
CA GLU A 108 5.38 -11.05 7.80
C GLU A 108 5.95 -12.47 7.83
N ILE A 109 5.60 -13.30 6.83
CA ILE A 109 6.15 -14.66 6.68
C ILE A 109 7.65 -14.61 6.39
N ALA A 110 8.07 -13.78 5.45
CA ALA A 110 9.47 -13.65 5.08
C ALA A 110 10.32 -13.15 6.27
N ARG A 111 9.79 -12.20 7.05
CA ARG A 111 10.43 -11.71 8.28
C ARG A 111 10.55 -12.81 9.34
N ASN A 112 9.49 -13.57 9.59
CA ASN A 112 9.54 -14.71 10.54
C ASN A 112 10.54 -15.80 10.12
N LEU A 113 10.76 -15.98 8.83
CA LEU A 113 11.75 -16.93 8.29
C LEU A 113 13.18 -16.36 8.22
N GLY A 114 13.38 -15.13 8.70
CA GLY A 114 14.70 -14.48 8.78
C GLY A 114 15.21 -13.94 7.43
N ALA A 115 14.34 -13.73 6.44
CA ALA A 115 14.76 -13.06 5.20
C ALA A 115 15.19 -11.61 5.48
N GLU A 116 16.16 -11.13 4.72
CA GLU A 116 16.58 -9.73 4.78
C GLU A 116 15.49 -8.80 4.23
N HIS A 117 15.33 -7.66 4.89
CA HIS A 117 14.39 -6.62 4.51
C HIS A 117 15.09 -5.27 4.38
N VAL A 118 14.51 -4.39 3.59
CA VAL A 118 14.98 -3.03 3.38
C VAL A 118 13.82 -2.05 3.39
N ILE A 119 14.06 -0.85 3.89
CA ILE A 119 13.10 0.24 3.77
C ILE A 119 13.14 0.77 2.33
N ASP A 120 11.98 0.82 1.70
CA ASP A 120 11.81 1.47 0.42
C ASP A 120 11.69 2.98 0.63
N ARG A 121 12.64 3.76 0.09
CA ARG A 121 12.65 5.21 0.29
C ARG A 121 11.42 5.94 -0.28
N SER A 122 10.77 5.37 -1.30
CA SER A 122 9.66 6.03 -1.99
C SER A 122 8.33 5.85 -1.27
N THR A 123 8.13 4.67 -0.68
CA THR A 123 6.90 4.31 0.05
C THR A 123 7.06 4.35 1.56
N ARG A 124 8.31 4.48 2.05
CA ARG A 124 8.75 4.27 3.44
C ARG A 124 8.37 2.89 4.02
N GLY A 125 7.88 1.98 3.16
CA GLY A 125 7.46 0.66 3.54
C GLY A 125 8.64 -0.32 3.62
N LEU A 126 8.52 -1.30 4.51
CA LEU A 126 9.46 -2.40 4.60
C LEU A 126 9.19 -3.39 3.45
N LYS A 127 10.23 -3.76 2.69
CA LYS A 127 10.14 -4.77 1.62
C LYS A 127 11.19 -5.86 1.78
N THR A 128 10.83 -7.08 1.40
CA THR A 128 11.77 -8.21 1.37
C THR A 128 12.82 -7.97 0.29
N ARG A 129 14.10 -8.10 0.65
CA ARG A 129 15.20 -8.05 -0.33
C ARG A 129 15.20 -9.35 -1.12
N THR A 130 15.01 -9.24 -2.44
CA THR A 130 15.06 -10.42 -3.32
C THR A 130 15.78 -10.14 -4.63
N LYS A 131 16.31 -11.22 -5.23
CA LYS A 131 16.74 -11.25 -6.62
C LYS A 131 15.54 -11.16 -7.58
N LEU A 132 15.82 -11.11 -8.88
CA LEU A 132 14.81 -10.93 -9.93
C LEU A 132 13.79 -12.07 -9.99
N ASP A 133 14.23 -13.30 -9.72
CA ASP A 133 13.40 -14.51 -9.64
C ASP A 133 12.74 -14.71 -8.27
N GLY A 134 12.90 -13.74 -7.35
CA GLY A 134 12.30 -13.78 -6.02
C GLY A 134 13.17 -14.45 -4.95
N ALA A 135 14.35 -14.98 -5.27
CA ALA A 135 15.21 -15.60 -4.27
C ALA A 135 15.59 -14.59 -3.17
N THR A 136 15.43 -14.99 -1.91
CA THR A 136 15.76 -14.16 -0.74
C THR A 136 17.20 -14.40 -0.26
N SER A 137 17.58 -13.82 0.88
CA SER A 137 18.84 -14.13 1.57
C SER A 137 18.83 -15.51 2.27
N ARG A 138 17.67 -16.15 2.39
CA ARG A 138 17.53 -17.49 2.97
C ARG A 138 17.48 -18.53 1.87
N GLU A 139 18.23 -19.61 2.05
CA GLU A 139 18.17 -20.76 1.17
C GLU A 139 16.75 -21.34 1.15
N HIS A 140 16.34 -21.83 -0.02
CA HIS A 140 15.03 -22.41 -0.24
C HIS A 140 13.82 -21.49 0.05
N LEU A 141 14.03 -20.17 0.12
CA LEU A 141 12.97 -19.18 0.31
C LEU A 141 12.93 -18.17 -0.83
N TRP A 142 11.75 -18.05 -1.44
CA TRP A 142 11.46 -17.09 -2.50
C TRP A 142 10.25 -16.24 -2.15
N VAL A 143 10.30 -14.95 -2.50
CA VAL A 143 9.19 -14.01 -2.36
C VAL A 143 8.96 -13.29 -3.70
N ILE A 144 7.75 -13.41 -4.24
CA ILE A 144 7.32 -12.82 -5.51
C ILE A 144 6.00 -12.07 -5.35
N GLY A 145 5.57 -11.39 -6.41
CA GLY A 145 4.35 -10.59 -6.40
C GLY A 145 4.42 -9.41 -5.45
N ASP A 146 3.26 -9.05 -4.89
CA ASP A 146 3.11 -7.87 -4.04
C ASP A 146 3.70 -8.05 -2.63
N GLY A 147 3.95 -9.30 -2.20
CA GLY A 147 4.72 -9.58 -0.97
C GLY A 147 6.18 -9.14 -1.06
N ARG A 148 6.72 -8.99 -2.28
CA ARG A 148 8.04 -8.38 -2.52
C ARG A 148 7.94 -6.87 -2.61
N ASN A 149 7.12 -6.38 -3.54
CA ASN A 149 6.88 -4.96 -3.78
C ASN A 149 5.68 -4.80 -4.73
N ILE A 150 4.96 -3.69 -4.60
CA ILE A 150 3.73 -3.40 -5.34
C ILE A 150 4.06 -2.95 -6.76
N ASN A 151 3.95 -3.87 -7.72
CA ASN A 151 4.25 -3.60 -9.13
C ASN A 151 3.12 -4.08 -10.06
N GLY A 152 1.97 -4.43 -9.52
CA GLY A 152 0.80 -4.86 -10.28
C GLY A 152 0.91 -6.26 -10.90
N ALA A 153 -0.24 -6.72 -11.39
CA ALA A 153 -0.50 -8.12 -11.72
C ALA A 153 0.42 -8.67 -12.82
N GLN A 154 0.74 -7.89 -13.86
CA GLN A 154 1.60 -8.37 -14.96
C GLN A 154 3.04 -8.62 -14.51
N VAL A 155 3.58 -7.74 -13.66
CA VAL A 155 4.89 -7.94 -13.04
C VAL A 155 4.88 -9.15 -12.12
N ALA A 156 3.82 -9.32 -11.32
CA ALA A 156 3.66 -10.48 -10.44
C ALA A 156 3.66 -11.80 -11.24
N LYS A 157 2.88 -11.86 -12.33
CA LYS A 157 2.82 -13.01 -13.24
C LYS A 157 4.19 -13.34 -13.83
N LEU A 158 4.86 -12.36 -14.44
CA LEU A 158 6.17 -12.56 -15.07
C LEU A 158 7.24 -12.99 -14.06
N ARG A 159 7.21 -12.47 -12.83
CA ARG A 159 8.10 -12.93 -11.76
C ARG A 159 7.80 -14.38 -11.34
N GLY A 160 6.53 -14.76 -11.23
CA GLY A 160 6.14 -16.16 -10.98
C GLY A 160 6.65 -17.10 -12.07
N GLU A 161 6.54 -16.69 -13.33
CA GLU A 161 7.07 -17.44 -14.46
C GLU A 161 8.61 -17.55 -14.46
N LEU A 162 9.32 -16.52 -14.00
CA LEU A 162 10.78 -16.53 -13.82
C LEU A 162 11.19 -17.46 -12.67
N LEU A 163 10.50 -17.37 -11.53
CA LEU A 163 10.69 -18.27 -10.39
C LEU A 163 10.52 -19.73 -10.81
N ALA A 164 9.42 -20.05 -11.50
CA ALA A 164 9.18 -21.41 -11.99
C ALA A 164 10.29 -21.92 -12.92
N THR A 165 10.88 -21.01 -13.73
CA THR A 165 12.02 -21.36 -14.58
C THR A 165 13.30 -21.61 -13.77
N SER A 166 13.51 -20.83 -12.71
CA SER A 166 14.63 -20.96 -11.76
C SER A 166 14.54 -22.29 -11.01
N LEU A 167 13.40 -22.57 -10.38
CA LEU A 167 13.14 -23.82 -9.65
C LEU A 167 13.26 -25.05 -10.54
N ALA A 168 12.70 -25.02 -11.75
CA ALA A 168 12.85 -26.13 -12.69
C ALA A 168 14.31 -26.38 -13.08
N SER A 169 15.12 -25.33 -13.19
CA SER A 169 16.55 -25.48 -13.48
C SER A 169 17.31 -26.08 -12.29
N ILE A 170 16.93 -25.74 -11.06
CA ILE A 170 17.48 -26.32 -9.82
C ILE A 170 17.13 -27.81 -9.73
N LEU A 171 15.86 -28.16 -9.90
CA LEU A 171 15.38 -29.54 -9.75
C LEU A 171 15.89 -30.50 -10.84
N THR A 172 16.10 -30.00 -12.06
CA THR A 172 16.48 -30.85 -13.21
C THR A 172 17.95 -30.76 -13.60
N GLY A 173 18.70 -29.81 -13.03
CA GLY A 173 20.07 -29.47 -13.47
C GLY A 173 20.16 -28.83 -14.87
N ARG A 174 19.05 -28.68 -15.61
CA ARG A 174 19.04 -28.17 -17.00
C ARG A 174 18.78 -26.67 -17.04
N ARG A 175 19.71 -25.89 -17.58
CA ARG A 175 19.57 -24.43 -17.74
C ARG A 175 18.57 -24.06 -18.84
N ARG A 176 17.50 -23.34 -18.50
CA ARG A 176 16.46 -22.85 -19.46
C ARG A 176 16.70 -21.38 -19.90
N ARG A 177 17.86 -21.10 -20.54
CA ARG A 177 18.35 -19.72 -20.81
C ARG A 177 17.42 -18.86 -21.69
N ILE A 178 16.97 -19.36 -22.84
CA ILE A 178 16.18 -18.57 -23.82
C ILE A 178 14.85 -18.11 -23.23
N ARG A 179 14.09 -19.01 -22.59
CA ARG A 179 12.81 -18.69 -21.93
C ARG A 179 13.00 -17.64 -20.82
N SER A 180 14.12 -17.68 -20.10
CA SER A 180 14.45 -16.70 -19.07
C SER A 180 14.74 -15.32 -19.67
N LEU A 181 15.45 -15.23 -20.79
CA LEU A 181 15.75 -13.96 -21.45
C LEU A 181 14.50 -13.21 -21.95
N LEU A 182 13.60 -13.90 -22.66
CA LEU A 182 12.35 -13.30 -23.16
C LEU A 182 11.50 -12.74 -22.01
N LYS A 183 11.36 -13.51 -20.92
CA LYS A 183 10.62 -13.09 -19.72
C LYS A 183 11.26 -11.88 -19.05
N LYS A 184 12.59 -11.80 -19.01
CA LYS A 184 13.32 -10.63 -18.48
C LYS A 184 13.02 -9.37 -19.29
N VAL A 185 13.03 -9.46 -20.63
CA VAL A 185 12.70 -8.32 -21.50
C VAL A 185 11.27 -7.84 -21.27
N LEU A 186 10.31 -8.77 -21.25
CA LEU A 186 8.90 -8.44 -20.96
C LEU A 186 8.75 -7.82 -19.57
N LEU A 187 9.44 -8.38 -18.57
CA LEU A 187 9.43 -7.86 -17.21
C LEU A 187 9.98 -6.43 -17.15
N SER A 188 11.10 -6.14 -17.81
CA SER A 188 11.66 -4.80 -17.87
C SER A 188 10.68 -3.78 -18.46
N ARG A 189 9.96 -4.15 -19.53
CA ARG A 189 8.91 -3.28 -20.11
C ARG A 189 7.77 -3.01 -19.14
N GLN A 190 7.31 -4.04 -18.42
CA GLN A 190 6.23 -3.89 -17.42
C GLN A 190 6.69 -3.09 -16.20
N LEU A 191 7.95 -3.23 -15.78
CA LEU A 191 8.53 -2.42 -14.71
C LEU A 191 8.63 -0.95 -15.12
N LEU A 192 9.07 -0.66 -16.35
CA LEU A 192 9.10 0.69 -16.88
C LEU A 192 7.71 1.31 -16.93
N PHE A 193 6.71 0.57 -17.43
CA PHE A 193 5.31 1.00 -17.41
C PHE A 193 4.88 1.39 -15.98
N GLN A 194 5.17 0.54 -14.99
CA GLN A 194 4.79 0.83 -13.61
C GLN A 194 5.54 1.99 -13.00
N GLU A 195 6.83 2.14 -13.29
CA GLU A 195 7.59 3.28 -12.82
C GLU A 195 7.02 4.61 -13.33
N VAL A 196 6.66 4.67 -14.62
CA VAL A 196 6.03 5.85 -15.20
C VAL A 196 4.64 6.09 -14.58
N LEU A 197 3.84 5.04 -14.39
CA LEU A 197 2.53 5.13 -13.74
C LEU A 197 2.64 5.70 -12.32
N TRP A 198 3.55 5.16 -11.50
CA TRP A 198 3.79 5.65 -10.13
C TRP A 198 4.24 7.11 -10.10
N ARG A 199 4.95 7.60 -11.13
CA ARG A 199 5.36 9.01 -11.24
C ARG A 199 4.25 9.96 -11.68
N ILE A 200 3.19 9.45 -12.33
CA ILE A 200 1.98 10.23 -12.67
C ILE A 200 1.11 10.38 -11.43
N TYR A 201 0.90 9.28 -10.71
CA TYR A 201 0.09 9.20 -9.48
C TYR A 201 0.88 9.44 -8.20
N LYS A 202 2.06 10.09 -8.31
CA LYS A 202 2.87 10.39 -7.13
C LYS A 202 2.10 11.36 -6.25
N SER A 203 1.77 10.94 -5.03
CA SER A 203 1.07 11.72 -4.02
C SER A 203 2.00 12.06 -2.86
N PRO A 204 1.68 13.09 -2.05
CA PRO A 204 2.29 13.23 -0.73
C PRO A 204 1.93 12.02 0.15
N MET A 205 2.80 11.70 1.10
CA MET A 205 2.51 10.68 2.11
C MET A 205 1.60 11.26 3.17
N LEU A 206 0.33 10.90 3.11
CA LEU A 206 -0.69 11.30 4.07
C LEU A 206 -0.79 10.23 5.15
N LEU A 207 -0.10 10.42 6.27
CA LEU A 207 -0.17 9.54 7.43
C LEU A 207 -1.00 10.23 8.53
N ASP A 208 -0.53 11.34 9.08
CA ASP A 208 -1.16 11.92 10.27
C ASP A 208 -1.62 13.37 10.09
N GLN A 209 -1.49 13.94 8.90
CA GLN A 209 -1.73 15.36 8.61
C GLN A 209 -3.16 15.84 8.89
N PHE A 210 -4.15 14.95 8.76
CA PHE A 210 -5.56 15.25 9.02
C PHE A 210 -6.07 14.60 10.31
N THR A 211 -5.17 14.03 11.11
CA THR A 211 -5.55 13.33 12.35
C THR A 211 -5.48 14.27 13.54
N THR A 212 -6.49 14.22 14.39
CA THR A 212 -6.53 14.89 15.70
C THR A 212 -6.14 13.91 16.80
N ARG A 213 -6.05 14.38 18.05
CA ARG A 213 -5.79 13.52 19.21
C ARG A 213 -6.88 12.46 19.39
N GLU A 214 -8.12 12.78 19.06
CA GLU A 214 -9.29 11.91 19.20
C GLU A 214 -9.36 10.86 18.07
N THR A 215 -8.54 10.99 17.03
CA THR A 215 -8.55 10.07 15.89
C THR A 215 -8.10 8.68 16.32
N THR A 216 -8.95 7.67 16.08
CA THR A 216 -8.62 6.26 16.35
C THR A 216 -7.51 5.80 15.40
N ILE A 217 -6.35 5.44 15.95
CA ILE A 217 -5.22 4.88 15.22
C ILE A 217 -5.30 3.35 15.19
N CYS A 218 -5.69 2.70 16.30
CA CYS A 218 -5.84 1.24 16.38
C CYS A 218 -7.30 0.81 16.50
N ARG A 219 -7.97 0.61 15.37
CA ARG A 219 -9.38 0.16 15.33
C ARG A 219 -9.68 -1.07 16.18
N CYS A 220 -8.75 -2.04 16.25
CA CYS A 220 -9.01 -3.29 16.97
C CYS A 220 -9.01 -3.13 18.50
N LEU A 221 -8.37 -2.08 19.03
CA LEU A 221 -8.27 -1.81 20.46
C LEU A 221 -8.87 -0.45 20.84
N SER A 222 -9.46 0.25 19.87
CA SER A 222 -10.01 1.60 20.01
C SER A 222 -9.02 2.64 20.57
N ILE A 223 -7.73 2.48 20.28
CA ILE A 223 -6.68 3.41 20.76
C ILE A 223 -6.59 4.61 19.82
N THR A 224 -6.67 5.80 20.40
CA THR A 224 -6.58 7.11 19.77
C THR A 224 -5.15 7.61 19.61
N LYS A 225 -4.93 8.64 18.79
CA LYS A 225 -3.62 9.31 18.65
C LYS A 225 -3.19 9.95 19.97
N GLY A 226 -4.13 10.55 20.71
CA GLY A 226 -3.89 11.20 21.99
C GLY A 226 -3.33 10.23 23.03
N GLU A 227 -3.99 9.09 23.21
CA GLU A 227 -3.50 8.03 24.13
C GLU A 227 -2.09 7.55 23.76
N ILE A 228 -1.80 7.39 22.46
CA ILE A 228 -0.44 7.01 22.02
C ILE A 228 0.59 8.09 22.37
N LEU A 229 0.24 9.36 22.21
CA LEU A 229 1.12 10.49 22.51
C LEU A 229 1.35 10.64 24.02
N ASP A 230 0.34 10.37 24.84
CA ASP A 230 0.42 10.50 26.30
C ASP A 230 1.33 9.41 26.91
N ASP A 231 1.36 8.23 26.31
CA ASP A 231 2.24 7.12 26.70
C ASP A 231 3.66 7.21 26.10
N LEU A 232 3.93 8.19 25.24
CA LEU A 232 5.21 8.31 24.55
C LEU A 232 6.26 8.97 25.44
N THR A 233 7.37 8.25 25.67
CA THR A 233 8.53 8.76 26.40
C THR A 233 9.74 8.94 25.48
N SER A 234 10.69 9.79 25.87
CA SER A 234 11.86 10.15 25.04
C SER A 234 12.82 8.98 24.77
N ASP A 235 12.79 7.93 25.60
CA ASP A 235 13.56 6.70 25.43
C ASP A 235 12.90 5.66 24.51
N MET A 236 11.64 5.88 24.09
CA MET A 236 10.96 5.00 23.14
C MET A 236 11.40 5.25 21.70
N THR A 237 12.33 4.44 21.22
CA THR A 237 12.93 4.56 19.88
C THR A 237 12.30 3.66 18.81
N SER A 238 11.24 2.90 19.14
CA SER A 238 10.57 2.03 18.16
C SER A 238 9.07 1.91 18.41
N ALA A 239 8.30 1.62 17.35
CA ALA A 239 6.88 1.32 17.49
C ALA A 239 6.65 0.07 18.38
N GLY A 240 7.62 -0.85 18.41
CA GLY A 240 7.61 -2.00 19.31
C GLY A 240 7.63 -1.63 20.80
N ALA A 241 8.27 -0.51 21.18
CA ALA A 241 8.26 0.01 22.54
C ALA A 241 6.88 0.53 22.92
N LEU A 242 6.29 1.40 22.08
CA LEU A 242 4.91 1.88 22.25
C LEU A 242 3.92 0.71 22.40
N LYS A 243 4.02 -0.29 21.52
CA LYS A 243 3.17 -1.49 21.57
C LYS A 243 3.22 -2.21 22.91
N ARG A 244 4.35 -2.22 23.62
CA ARG A 244 4.45 -2.87 24.94
C ARG A 244 3.75 -2.09 26.04
N VAL A 245 3.70 -0.77 25.93
CA VAL A 245 3.09 0.11 26.94
C VAL A 245 1.59 0.24 26.71
N ASN A 246 1.20 0.72 25.53
CA ASN A 246 -0.20 1.08 25.26
C ASN A 246 -0.97 0.02 24.45
N ARG A 247 -0.33 -1.10 24.12
CA ARG A 247 -0.90 -2.24 23.39
C ARG A 247 -1.23 -1.98 21.92
N VAL A 248 -0.85 -0.83 21.33
CA VAL A 248 -1.11 -0.51 19.92
C VAL A 248 -0.66 -1.67 19.00
N GLY A 249 -1.57 -2.13 18.14
CA GLY A 249 -1.29 -3.23 17.22
C GLY A 249 -1.36 -4.65 17.81
N MET A 250 -1.81 -4.83 19.05
CA MET A 250 -2.05 -6.16 19.65
C MET A 250 -3.42 -6.77 19.34
N GLY A 251 -4.30 -6.05 18.63
CA GLY A 251 -5.62 -6.56 18.25
C GLY A 251 -5.60 -7.64 17.15
N LYS A 252 -6.78 -8.12 16.72
CA LYS A 252 -6.93 -9.20 15.72
C LYS A 252 -6.17 -8.96 14.40
N CYS A 253 -6.01 -7.71 13.99
CA CYS A 253 -5.27 -7.36 12.78
C CYS A 253 -3.74 -7.50 12.92
N GLN A 254 -3.21 -7.63 14.15
CA GLN A 254 -1.79 -7.67 14.49
C GLN A 254 -1.00 -6.46 13.96
N GLY A 255 -1.61 -5.28 14.02
CA GLY A 255 -0.95 -4.02 13.69
C GLY A 255 -0.78 -3.72 12.20
N ARG A 256 -1.35 -4.52 11.29
CA ARG A 256 -1.27 -4.32 9.83
C ARG A 256 -1.69 -2.93 9.36
N TYR A 257 -2.66 -2.33 10.04
CA TYR A 257 -3.21 -1.02 9.68
C TYR A 257 -2.58 0.12 10.49
N CYS A 258 -2.30 -0.10 11.77
CA CYS A 258 -1.84 0.96 12.69
C CYS A 258 -0.32 1.05 12.84
N SER A 259 0.46 0.03 12.43
CA SER A 259 1.92 0.04 12.56
C SER A 259 2.59 1.21 11.83
N PRO A 260 2.21 1.59 10.60
CA PRO A 260 2.84 2.72 9.92
C PRO A 260 2.64 4.04 10.67
N PHE A 261 1.47 4.23 11.28
CA PHE A 261 1.15 5.42 12.07
C PHE A 261 1.93 5.43 13.39
N ALA A 262 1.99 4.31 14.11
CA ALA A 262 2.80 4.20 15.33
C ALA A 262 4.28 4.47 15.04
N GLN A 263 4.80 3.98 13.91
CA GLN A 263 6.17 4.24 13.49
C GLN A 263 6.40 5.72 13.15
N LYS A 264 5.45 6.36 12.48
CA LYS A 264 5.51 7.80 12.18
C LYS A 264 5.51 8.65 13.44
N ILE A 265 4.67 8.32 14.42
CA ILE A 265 4.63 9.04 15.71
C ILE A 265 5.97 8.96 16.44
N VAL A 266 6.61 7.78 16.47
CA VAL A 266 7.95 7.61 17.07
C VAL A 266 9.01 8.39 16.31
N GLU A 267 8.99 8.33 14.97
CA GLU A 267 9.90 9.11 14.14
C GLU A 267 9.77 10.62 14.40
N ASP A 268 8.55 11.14 14.51
CA ASP A 268 8.32 12.56 14.76
C ASP A 268 8.81 12.99 16.13
N ALA A 269 8.66 12.14 17.15
CA ALA A 269 9.10 12.44 18.50
C ALA A 269 10.61 12.31 18.71
N THR A 270 11.26 11.37 18.01
CA THR A 270 12.69 11.05 18.22
C THR A 270 13.62 11.60 17.16
N GLY A 271 13.10 11.96 15.98
CA GLY A 271 13.88 12.33 14.79
C GLY A 271 14.62 11.16 14.14
N LEU A 272 14.48 9.94 14.67
CA LEU A 272 15.19 8.76 14.18
C LEU A 272 14.59 8.27 12.86
N GLN A 273 15.46 7.98 11.90
CA GLN A 273 15.03 7.40 10.64
C GLN A 273 14.68 5.91 10.83
N PRO A 274 13.56 5.44 10.24
CA PRO A 274 13.14 4.07 10.40
C PRO A 274 14.08 3.08 9.68
N ASP A 275 14.29 1.95 10.33
CA ASP A 275 15.00 0.79 9.80
C ASP A 275 14.09 -0.46 9.75
N ALA A 276 14.68 -1.63 9.46
CA ALA A 276 13.94 -2.89 9.35
C ALA A 276 13.32 -3.39 10.67
N PHE A 277 13.74 -2.83 11.81
CA PHE A 277 13.35 -3.25 13.16
C PHE A 277 12.47 -2.21 13.87
N SER A 278 12.29 -1.03 13.28
CA SER A 278 11.53 0.09 13.86
C SER A 278 10.02 -0.18 13.98
N GLY A 279 9.47 -1.04 13.12
CA GLY A 279 8.05 -1.44 13.15
C GLY A 279 7.74 -2.57 14.14
N PHE A 280 6.51 -3.08 14.13
CA PHE A 280 6.18 -4.24 14.98
C PHE A 280 6.89 -5.51 14.51
N ALA A 281 7.39 -6.30 15.46
CA ALA A 281 7.89 -7.64 15.20
C ALA A 281 6.74 -8.56 14.71
N PRO A 282 6.96 -9.37 13.66
CA PRO A 282 5.98 -10.36 13.24
C PRO A 282 5.90 -11.48 14.28
N GLN A 283 4.72 -12.08 14.41
CA GLN A 283 4.44 -13.12 15.39
C GLN A 283 3.64 -14.25 14.74
N VAL A 284 3.81 -15.46 15.25
CA VAL A 284 2.98 -16.61 14.89
C VAL A 284 1.78 -16.69 15.84
N PRO A 285 0.59 -17.10 15.37
CA PRO A 285 0.24 -17.37 13.98
C PRO A 285 0.06 -16.07 13.16
N ILE A 286 0.48 -16.07 11.88
CA ILE A 286 0.41 -14.88 11.00
C ILE A 286 -1.04 -14.39 10.87
N LYS A 287 -1.98 -15.32 10.75
CA LYS A 287 -3.42 -15.05 10.79
C LYS A 287 -4.00 -15.81 11.98
N PRO A 288 -5.00 -15.23 12.68
CA PRO A 288 -5.70 -15.95 13.73
C PRO A 288 -6.20 -17.31 13.23
N THR A 289 -5.96 -18.36 14.00
CA THR A 289 -6.46 -19.71 13.78
C THR A 289 -7.03 -20.23 15.11
N SER A 290 -7.97 -21.17 15.05
CA SER A 290 -8.48 -21.81 16.26
C SER A 290 -7.36 -22.60 16.95
N ILE A 291 -7.40 -22.66 18.28
CA ILE A 291 -6.49 -23.52 19.05
C ILE A 291 -6.70 -24.99 18.66
N ALA A 292 -7.95 -25.39 18.37
CA ALA A 292 -8.27 -26.73 17.91
C ALA A 292 -7.48 -27.15 16.65
N ASN A 293 -7.31 -26.25 15.67
CA ASN A 293 -6.51 -26.54 14.46
C ASN A 293 -5.02 -26.79 14.77
N ILE A 294 -4.51 -26.27 15.90
CA ILE A 294 -3.12 -26.46 16.34
C ILE A 294 -2.99 -27.70 17.23
N ALA A 295 -3.93 -27.89 18.17
CA ALA A 295 -3.92 -28.97 19.14
C ALA A 295 -4.32 -30.33 18.53
N TYR A 296 -5.19 -30.32 17.53
CA TYR A 296 -5.70 -31.49 16.81
C TYR A 296 -5.56 -31.25 15.31
N PRO A 297 -4.33 -31.23 14.76
CA PRO A 297 -4.13 -31.06 13.33
C PRO A 297 -4.84 -32.22 12.61
N ILE A 298 -5.77 -31.88 11.71
CA ILE A 298 -6.50 -32.85 10.90
C ILE A 298 -5.46 -33.67 10.14
N SER A 299 -5.36 -34.96 10.48
CA SER A 299 -4.56 -35.96 9.78
C SER A 299 -5.16 -36.30 8.43
#